data_AF-A0A925ALH7-F1
#
_entry.id   AF-A0A925ALH7-F1
#
_cell.length_a   1.000
_cell.length_b   1.000
_cell.length_c   1.000
_cell.angle_alpha   90.00
_cell.angle_beta   90.00
_cell.angle_gamma   90.00
#
_symmetry.space_group_name_H-M   'P 1'
#
loop_
_entity.id
_entity.type
_entity.pdbx_description
1 polymer ?
#
loop_
_entity_poly.entity_id
_entity_poly.type
_entity_poly.pdbx_seq_one_letter_code
_entity_poly.pdbx_strand_id
1 'polypeptide(L)'
;MRARLKAAARDIVAAFEVAGIPPGNKITPTMLVDALDVFFDDCERIDREYGPTAEVLAEDVTAIADQLFECLHDLGNWADRLKLRGARVAVIDISLEVAQWCMRHRGQLRQIGPVVAALANRANLAGSLDACVALSDAYEAVITNVAARLQADHLSKDPLRPWRQLLINAAIVSTRSRDLKKMDRAYKRLEAHLPSECPAFFQQAAHQVAGLGFSVEARAMVQARNVKWTSRSRA
;
A
#
# COMPACT_ATOMS: atom_id res chain seq x y z
N MET A 1 -11.90 -1.13 11.17
CA MET A 1 -12.32 -0.61 9.86
C MET A 1 -13.50 0.36 9.95
N ARG A 2 -14.74 -0.09 10.19
CA ARG A 2 -15.96 0.75 10.17
C ARG A 2 -15.90 2.01 11.05
N ALA A 3 -15.55 1.88 12.32
CA ALA A 3 -15.50 3.03 13.23
C ALA A 3 -14.51 4.12 12.78
N ARG A 4 -13.36 3.72 12.20
CA ARG A 4 -12.38 4.64 11.63
C ARG A 4 -12.90 5.32 10.37
N LEU A 5 -13.60 4.59 9.50
CA LEU A 5 -14.28 5.18 8.34
C LEU A 5 -15.29 6.23 8.79
N LYS A 6 -16.18 5.90 9.73
CA LYS A 6 -17.20 6.84 10.20
C LYS A 6 -16.60 8.10 10.81
N ALA A 7 -15.47 7.97 11.52
CA ALA A 7 -14.74 9.13 12.01
C ALA A 7 -14.16 9.98 10.86
N ALA A 8 -13.49 9.36 9.89
CA ALA A 8 -12.89 10.06 8.75
C ALA A 8 -13.91 10.71 7.81
N ALA A 9 -15.04 10.04 7.58
CA ALA A 9 -16.07 10.48 6.66
C ALA A 9 -16.96 11.59 7.23
N ARG A 10 -17.02 11.73 8.56
CA ARG A 10 -17.84 12.76 9.24
C ARG A 10 -17.55 14.15 8.71
N ASP A 11 -16.27 14.51 8.63
CA ASP A 11 -15.85 15.84 8.18
C ASP A 11 -16.16 16.05 6.69
N ILE A 12 -16.09 14.98 5.88
CA ILE A 12 -16.37 15.01 4.45
C ILE A 12 -17.87 15.26 4.22
N VAL A 13 -18.74 14.52 4.91
CA VAL A 13 -20.20 14.67 4.81
C VAL A 13 -20.62 16.06 5.28
N ALA A 14 -20.15 16.50 6.45
CA ALA A 14 -20.49 17.82 6.98
C ALA A 14 -20.02 18.95 6.04
N ALA A 15 -18.80 18.87 5.49
CA ALA A 15 -18.31 19.87 4.55
C ALA A 15 -19.06 19.85 3.21
N PHE A 16 -19.50 18.68 2.74
CA PHE A 16 -20.31 18.55 1.54
C PHE A 16 -21.68 19.21 1.69
N GLU A 17 -22.34 19.00 2.84
CA GLU A 17 -23.63 19.64 3.17
C GLU A 17 -23.48 21.18 3.20
N VAL A 18 -22.45 21.69 3.88
CA VAL A 18 -22.18 23.14 3.96
C VAL A 18 -21.85 23.73 2.60
N ALA A 19 -21.14 23.00 1.74
CA ALA A 19 -20.80 23.47 0.40
C ALA A 19 -22.03 23.60 -0.51
N GLY A 20 -23.18 23.03 -0.13
CA GLY A 20 -24.44 23.14 -0.88
C GLY A 20 -24.33 22.61 -2.31
N ILE A 21 -23.41 21.68 -2.56
CA ILE A 21 -23.17 21.13 -3.90
C ILE A 21 -24.41 20.31 -4.28
N PRO A 22 -25.14 20.67 -5.34
CA PRO A 22 -26.32 19.92 -5.74
C PRO A 22 -25.92 18.48 -6.07
N PRO A 23 -26.61 17.47 -5.53
CA PRO A 23 -26.24 16.07 -5.74
C PRO A 23 -26.30 15.68 -7.22
N GLY A 24 -27.25 16.23 -8.00
CA GLY A 24 -27.42 15.89 -9.41
C GLY A 24 -27.48 14.37 -9.63
N ASN A 25 -26.89 13.88 -10.72
CA ASN A 25 -26.66 12.44 -10.97
C ASN A 25 -25.32 11.93 -10.39
N LYS A 26 -24.70 12.65 -9.46
CA LYS A 26 -23.38 12.29 -8.94
C LYS A 26 -23.51 11.47 -7.66
N ILE A 27 -22.64 10.49 -7.51
CA ILE A 27 -22.47 9.75 -6.25
C ILE A 27 -21.98 10.73 -5.18
N THR A 28 -22.74 10.87 -4.09
CA THR A 28 -22.45 11.79 -2.98
C THR A 28 -21.65 11.12 -1.86
N PRO A 29 -20.98 11.89 -0.98
CA PRO A 29 -20.30 11.32 0.18
C PRO A 29 -21.20 10.46 1.07
N THR A 30 -22.45 10.87 1.30
CA THR A 30 -23.41 10.09 2.10
C THR A 30 -23.71 8.74 1.45
N MET A 31 -23.97 8.71 0.13
CA MET A 31 -24.22 7.46 -0.59
C MET A 31 -23.00 6.52 -0.55
N LEU A 32 -21.78 7.06 -0.60
CA LEU A 32 -20.55 6.26 -0.48
C LEU A 32 -20.40 5.67 0.93
N VAL A 33 -20.70 6.45 1.97
CA VAL A 33 -20.64 5.98 3.35
C VAL A 33 -21.66 4.88 3.59
N ASP A 34 -22.88 5.04 3.08
CA ASP A 34 -23.93 4.02 3.19
C ASP A 34 -23.54 2.73 2.45
N ALA A 35 -23.00 2.84 1.24
CA ALA A 35 -22.50 1.69 0.48
C ALA A 35 -21.34 0.98 1.21
N LEU A 36 -20.38 1.73 1.75
CA LEU A 36 -19.28 1.18 2.55
C LEU A 36 -19.79 0.47 3.80
N ASP A 37 -20.84 0.99 4.45
CA ASP A 37 -21.46 0.35 5.61
C ASP A 37 -22.06 -1.02 5.25
N VAL A 38 -22.71 -1.15 4.09
CA VAL A 38 -23.23 -2.43 3.58
C VAL A 38 -22.10 -3.43 3.32
N PHE A 39 -21.05 -3.02 2.60
CA PHE A 39 -19.93 -3.93 2.33
C PHE A 39 -19.16 -4.33 3.59
N PHE A 40 -19.09 -3.45 4.60
CA PHE A 40 -18.54 -3.83 5.90
C PHE A 40 -19.43 -4.80 6.66
N ASP A 41 -20.76 -4.76 6.49
CA ASP A 41 -21.65 -5.78 7.05
C ASP A 41 -21.34 -7.15 6.42
N ASP A 42 -21.08 -7.18 5.11
CA ASP A 42 -20.66 -8.41 4.42
C ASP A 42 -19.30 -8.92 4.93
N CYS A 43 -18.30 -8.04 5.11
CA CYS A 43 -17.03 -8.44 5.70
C CYS A 43 -17.19 -9.04 7.10
N GLU A 44 -17.97 -8.38 7.97
CA GLU A 44 -18.23 -8.82 9.34
C GLU A 44 -19.04 -10.12 9.39
N ARG A 45 -19.97 -10.31 8.45
CA ARG A 45 -20.73 -11.55 8.28
C ARG A 45 -19.81 -12.69 7.86
N ILE A 46 -18.96 -12.49 6.86
CA ILE A 46 -17.97 -13.48 6.42
C ILE A 46 -17.02 -13.86 7.56
N ASP A 47 -16.49 -12.86 8.29
CA ASP A 47 -15.61 -13.09 9.44
C ASP A 47 -16.30 -13.92 10.53
N ARG A 48 -17.62 -13.77 10.71
CA ARG A 48 -18.41 -14.51 11.71
C ARG A 48 -18.79 -15.92 11.26
N GLU A 49 -19.18 -16.08 10.00
CA GLU A 49 -19.65 -17.35 9.45
C GLU A 49 -18.51 -18.34 9.23
N TYR A 50 -17.39 -17.86 8.69
CA TYR A 50 -16.27 -18.72 8.32
C TYR A 50 -15.13 -18.62 9.34
N GLY A 51 -15.05 -17.52 10.10
CA GLY A 51 -13.92 -17.23 10.98
C GLY A 51 -12.84 -16.43 10.24
N PRO A 52 -11.86 -15.87 10.98
CA PRO A 52 -10.93 -14.87 10.45
C PRO A 52 -9.89 -15.41 9.44
N THR A 53 -9.83 -16.73 9.25
CA THR A 53 -8.81 -17.42 8.44
C THR A 53 -9.37 -18.54 7.57
N ALA A 54 -10.69 -18.72 7.51
CA ALA A 54 -11.28 -19.82 6.76
C ALA A 54 -11.36 -19.52 5.26
N GLU A 55 -11.45 -20.59 4.48
CA GLU A 55 -11.54 -20.51 3.02
C GLU A 55 -12.97 -20.13 2.62
N VAL A 56 -13.14 -18.87 2.25
CA VAL A 56 -14.31 -18.34 1.55
C VAL A 56 -14.04 -18.41 0.04
N LEU A 57 -15.09 -18.44 -0.78
CA LEU A 57 -14.92 -18.29 -2.23
C LEU A 57 -14.12 -17.01 -2.54
N ALA A 58 -12.89 -17.19 -3.03
CA ALA A 58 -11.94 -16.10 -3.21
C ALA A 58 -12.44 -15.02 -4.19
N GLU A 59 -13.30 -15.38 -5.14
CA GLU A 59 -13.90 -14.43 -6.08
C GLU A 59 -14.87 -13.47 -5.39
N ASP A 60 -15.67 -13.93 -4.42
CA ASP A 60 -16.59 -13.09 -3.66
C ASP A 60 -15.82 -12.10 -2.79
N VAL A 61 -14.77 -12.56 -2.11
CA VAL A 61 -13.85 -11.73 -1.31
C VAL A 61 -13.19 -10.67 -2.18
N THR A 62 -12.74 -11.06 -3.38
CA THR A 62 -12.10 -10.17 -4.33
C THR A 62 -13.08 -9.10 -4.82
N ALA A 63 -14.29 -9.48 -5.18
CA ALA A 63 -15.33 -8.56 -5.65
C ALA A 63 -15.72 -7.55 -4.55
N ILE A 64 -15.90 -7.99 -3.31
CA ILE A 64 -16.18 -7.10 -2.17
C ILE A 64 -15.03 -6.12 -1.97
N ALA A 65 -13.79 -6.60 -2.01
CA ALA A 65 -12.61 -5.74 -1.86
C ALA A 65 -12.51 -4.69 -2.98
N ASP A 66 -12.79 -5.06 -4.23
CA ASP A 66 -12.81 -4.13 -5.37
C ASP A 66 -13.85 -3.01 -5.15
N GLN A 67 -15.08 -3.37 -4.74
CA GLN A 67 -16.13 -2.38 -4.46
C GLN A 67 -15.78 -1.46 -3.28
N LEU A 68 -15.16 -2.00 -2.23
CA LEU A 68 -14.65 -1.21 -1.12
C LEU A 68 -13.57 -0.22 -1.58
N PHE A 69 -12.63 -0.64 -2.42
CA PHE A 69 -11.58 0.24 -2.94
C PHE A 69 -12.15 1.36 -3.82
N GLU A 70 -13.13 1.06 -4.67
CA GLU A 70 -13.82 2.06 -5.50
C GLU A 70 -14.52 3.11 -4.63
N CYS A 71 -15.28 2.68 -3.62
CA CYS A 71 -15.96 3.61 -2.72
C CYS A 71 -14.97 4.47 -1.91
N LEU A 72 -13.89 3.87 -1.40
CA LEU A 72 -12.83 4.60 -0.69
C LEU A 72 -12.10 5.59 -1.60
N HIS A 73 -11.87 5.24 -2.87
CA HIS A 73 -11.26 6.13 -3.85
C HIS A 73 -12.14 7.35 -4.10
N ASP A 74 -13.43 7.15 -4.35
CA ASP A 74 -14.38 8.24 -4.59
C ASP A 74 -14.57 9.12 -3.36
N LEU A 75 -14.60 8.53 -2.16
CA LEU A 75 -14.67 9.28 -0.92
C LEU A 75 -13.40 10.11 -0.68
N GLY A 76 -12.23 9.56 -1.01
CA GLY A 76 -10.96 10.28 -1.02
C GLY A 76 -10.94 11.45 -2.01
N ASN A 77 -11.49 11.27 -3.22
CA ASN A 77 -11.64 12.33 -4.22
C ASN A 77 -12.55 13.46 -3.72
N TRP A 78 -13.62 13.13 -2.99
CA TRP A 78 -14.45 14.14 -2.33
C TRP A 78 -13.68 14.92 -1.25
N ALA A 79 -12.89 14.23 -0.43
CA ALA A 79 -12.05 14.87 0.57
C ALA A 79 -11.06 15.86 -0.08
N ASP A 80 -10.45 15.49 -1.22
CA ASP A 80 -9.58 16.38 -2.00
C ASP A 80 -10.33 17.62 -2.52
N ARG A 81 -11.51 17.43 -3.13
CA ARG A 81 -12.33 18.52 -3.66
C ARG A 81 -12.77 19.50 -2.58
N LEU A 82 -13.05 19.00 -1.38
CA LEU A 82 -13.41 19.79 -0.20
C LEU A 82 -12.18 20.29 0.57
N LYS A 83 -10.96 20.03 0.08
CA LYS A 83 -9.67 20.43 0.67
C LYS A 83 -9.43 19.89 2.09
N LEU A 84 -10.04 18.74 2.42
CA LEU A 84 -9.93 18.07 3.70
C LEU A 84 -8.77 17.07 3.69
N ARG A 85 -7.54 17.59 3.73
CA ARG A 85 -6.31 16.78 3.60
C ARG A 85 -6.18 15.68 4.68
N GLY A 86 -6.59 15.99 5.92
CA GLY A 86 -6.59 15.01 7.02
C GLY A 86 -7.56 13.86 6.80
N ALA A 87 -8.81 14.18 6.44
CA ALA A 87 -9.83 13.18 6.12
C ALA A 87 -9.40 12.30 4.94
N ARG A 88 -8.80 12.90 3.90
CA ARG A 88 -8.25 12.17 2.75
C ARG A 88 -7.22 11.12 3.16
N VAL A 89 -6.25 11.49 4.00
CA VAL A 89 -5.23 10.55 4.50
C VAL A 89 -5.89 9.44 5.32
N ALA A 90 -6.85 9.79 6.20
CA ALA A 90 -7.55 8.82 7.00
C ALA A 90 -8.37 7.81 6.17
N VAL A 91 -9.02 8.26 5.09
CA VAL A 91 -9.74 7.38 4.13
C VAL A 91 -8.76 6.45 3.42
N ILE A 92 -7.65 6.96 2.90
CA ILE A 92 -6.63 6.14 2.23
C ILE A 92 -6.05 5.09 3.17
N ASP A 93 -5.80 5.43 4.43
CA ASP A 93 -5.26 4.49 5.41
C ASP A 93 -6.16 3.28 5.68
N ILE A 94 -7.47 3.41 5.44
CA ILE A 94 -8.45 2.31 5.54
C ILE A 94 -8.26 1.29 4.43
N SER A 95 -7.75 1.69 3.25
CA SER A 95 -7.44 0.76 2.15
C SER A 95 -6.48 -0.34 2.59
N LEU A 96 -5.60 -0.10 3.57
CA LEU A 96 -4.73 -1.15 4.09
C LEU A 96 -5.47 -2.14 4.98
N GLU A 97 -6.51 -1.73 5.70
CA GLU A 97 -7.37 -2.65 6.48
C GLU A 97 -8.20 -3.54 5.54
N VAL A 98 -8.75 -2.95 4.46
CA VAL A 98 -9.45 -3.70 3.40
C VAL A 98 -8.51 -4.70 2.73
N ALA A 99 -7.29 -4.28 2.38
CA ALA A 99 -6.31 -5.15 1.76
C ALA A 99 -5.93 -6.33 2.66
N GLN A 100 -5.75 -6.08 3.95
CA GLN A 100 -5.48 -7.14 4.93
C GLN A 100 -6.64 -8.11 5.06
N TRP A 101 -7.88 -7.62 5.12
CA TRP A 101 -9.07 -8.47 5.14
C TRP A 101 -9.14 -9.36 3.89
N CYS A 102 -8.99 -8.77 2.70
CA CYS A 102 -8.99 -9.48 1.43
C CYS A 102 -7.92 -10.58 1.39
N MET A 103 -6.67 -10.26 1.74
CA MET A 103 -5.57 -11.22 1.75
C MET A 103 -5.76 -12.34 2.78
N ARG A 104 -6.31 -12.06 3.97
CA ARG A 104 -6.58 -13.09 4.99
C ARG A 104 -7.59 -14.13 4.51
N HIS A 105 -8.58 -13.70 3.73
CA HIS A 105 -9.58 -14.56 3.10
C HIS A 105 -9.19 -15.05 1.70
N ARG A 106 -7.88 -14.98 1.38
CA ARG A 106 -7.29 -15.45 0.11
C ARG A 106 -7.87 -14.78 -1.16
N GLY A 107 -8.49 -13.62 -1.02
CA GLY A 107 -8.85 -12.77 -2.14
C GLY A 107 -7.62 -12.19 -2.85
N GLN A 108 -7.83 -11.68 -4.05
CA GLN A 108 -6.79 -11.08 -4.88
C GLN A 108 -6.93 -9.56 -4.91
N LEU A 109 -5.85 -8.84 -4.65
CA LEU A 109 -5.82 -7.39 -4.81
C LEU A 109 -5.70 -7.05 -6.30
N ARG A 110 -6.80 -6.63 -6.93
CA ARG A 110 -6.79 -6.18 -8.33
C ARG A 110 -6.44 -4.70 -8.47
N GLN A 111 -6.76 -3.89 -7.46
CA GLN A 111 -6.44 -2.47 -7.38
C GLN A 111 -5.42 -2.21 -6.26
N ILE A 112 -4.17 -1.91 -6.64
CA ILE A 112 -3.08 -1.75 -5.64
C ILE A 112 -2.71 -0.28 -5.36
N GLY A 113 -3.16 0.67 -6.19
CA GLY A 113 -2.84 2.10 -6.03
C GLY A 113 -3.15 2.66 -4.64
N PRO A 114 -4.39 2.50 -4.12
CA PRO A 114 -4.75 2.95 -2.78
C PRO A 114 -3.93 2.27 -1.67
N VAL A 115 -3.64 0.97 -1.82
CA VAL A 115 -2.85 0.19 -0.86
C VAL A 115 -1.40 0.68 -0.81
N VAL A 116 -0.81 0.94 -1.97
CA VAL A 116 0.55 1.49 -2.09
C VAL A 116 0.63 2.88 -1.45
N ALA A 117 -0.38 3.73 -1.68
CA ALA A 117 -0.46 5.05 -1.06
C ALA A 117 -0.59 4.97 0.48
N ALA A 118 -1.43 4.08 0.99
CA ALA A 118 -1.59 3.84 2.43
C ALA A 118 -0.29 3.34 3.07
N LEU A 119 0.39 2.38 2.43
CA LEU A 119 1.68 1.87 2.91
C LEU A 119 2.75 2.98 2.91
N ALA A 120 2.79 3.83 1.88
CA ALA A 120 3.71 4.95 1.79
C ALA A 120 3.46 5.98 2.91
N ASN A 121 2.20 6.31 3.21
CA ASN A 121 1.85 7.18 4.33
C ASN A 121 2.37 6.60 5.65
N ARG A 122 2.12 5.31 5.92
CA ARG A 122 2.62 4.66 7.14
C ARG A 122 4.15 4.60 7.18
N ALA A 123 4.82 4.36 6.06
CA ALA A 123 6.27 4.39 5.97
C ALA A 123 6.87 5.76 6.30
N ASN A 124 6.21 6.84 5.89
CA ASN A 124 6.64 8.20 6.23
C ASN A 124 6.49 8.51 7.72
N LEU A 125 5.51 7.90 8.39
CA LEU A 125 5.26 8.06 9.83
C LEU A 125 6.04 7.08 10.71
N ALA A 126 6.68 6.06 10.13
CA ALA A 126 7.38 5.02 10.88
C ALA A 126 8.66 5.55 11.55
N GLY A 127 8.58 5.79 12.87
CA GLY A 127 9.69 6.32 13.66
C GLY A 127 10.58 5.28 14.35
N SER A 128 10.19 4.00 14.38
CA SER A 128 10.92 2.94 15.09
C SER A 128 11.36 1.79 14.16
N LEU A 129 12.34 1.01 14.60
CA LEU A 129 12.79 -0.19 13.89
C LEU A 129 11.67 -1.22 13.79
N ASP A 130 10.95 -1.48 14.89
CA ASP A 130 9.82 -2.42 14.91
C ASP A 130 8.70 -2.02 13.94
N ALA A 131 8.40 -0.72 13.84
CA ALA A 131 7.44 -0.21 12.86
C ALA A 131 7.93 -0.45 11.42
N CYS A 132 9.23 -0.27 11.15
CA CYS A 132 9.80 -0.56 9.84
C CYS A 132 9.82 -2.07 9.53
N VAL A 133 10.06 -2.93 10.52
CA VAL A 133 9.98 -4.40 10.40
C VAL A 133 8.55 -4.81 10.02
N ALA A 134 7.56 -4.35 10.79
CA ALA A 134 6.15 -4.66 10.53
C ALA A 134 5.67 -4.13 9.17
N LEU A 135 6.13 -2.93 8.76
CA LEU A 135 5.81 -2.39 7.45
C LEU A 135 6.49 -3.17 6.33
N SER A 136 7.74 -3.61 6.50
CA SER A 136 8.42 -4.47 5.53
C SER A 136 7.63 -5.76 5.30
N ASP A 137 7.07 -6.36 6.36
CA ASP A 137 6.18 -7.52 6.25
C ASP A 137 4.85 -7.20 5.55
N ALA A 138 4.28 -6.03 5.79
CA ALA A 138 3.07 -5.59 5.09
C ALA A 138 3.31 -5.39 3.57
N TYR A 139 4.43 -4.78 3.19
CA TYR A 139 4.84 -4.67 1.79
C TYR A 139 5.04 -6.06 1.17
N GLU A 140 5.74 -6.96 1.87
CA GLU A 140 6.00 -8.33 1.42
C GLU A 140 4.71 -9.12 1.16
N ALA A 141 3.72 -9.00 2.05
CA ALA A 141 2.41 -9.63 1.92
C ALA A 141 1.66 -9.13 0.68
N VAL A 142 1.60 -7.81 0.48
CA VAL A 142 0.95 -7.21 -0.70
C VAL A 142 1.65 -7.65 -1.97
N ILE A 143 2.98 -7.56 -2.04
CA ILE A 143 3.77 -7.99 -3.22
C ILE A 143 3.47 -9.46 -3.56
N THR A 144 3.41 -10.32 -2.55
CA THR A 144 3.15 -11.76 -2.75
C THR A 144 1.75 -12.00 -3.31
N ASN A 145 0.74 -11.29 -2.79
CA ASN A 145 -0.64 -11.43 -3.25
C ASN A 145 -0.81 -11.04 -4.73
N VAL A 146 -0.03 -10.07 -5.21
CA VAL A 146 -0.20 -9.50 -6.56
C VAL A 146 0.81 -10.03 -7.59
N ALA A 147 1.80 -10.80 -7.15
CA ALA A 147 2.95 -11.22 -7.96
C ALA A 147 2.57 -11.93 -9.27
N ALA A 148 1.58 -12.82 -9.23
CA ALA A 148 1.15 -13.59 -10.40
C ALA A 148 0.49 -12.72 -11.49
N ARG A 149 -0.16 -11.61 -11.09
CA ARG A 149 -0.94 -10.76 -11.99
C ARG A 149 -0.14 -9.65 -12.65
N LEU A 150 1.06 -9.36 -12.13
CA LEU A 150 1.82 -8.17 -12.51
C LEU A 150 2.91 -8.40 -13.56
N GLN A 151 2.90 -9.55 -14.24
CA GLN A 151 3.71 -9.73 -15.45
C GLN A 151 3.31 -8.76 -16.57
N ALA A 152 2.04 -8.33 -16.62
CA ALA A 152 1.54 -7.40 -17.64
C ALA A 152 1.95 -5.93 -17.40
N ASP A 153 2.19 -5.54 -16.14
CA ASP A 153 2.56 -4.16 -15.77
C ASP A 153 4.04 -3.85 -16.05
N HIS A 154 4.84 -4.89 -16.36
CA HIS A 154 6.25 -4.77 -16.75
C HIS A 154 6.45 -3.96 -18.05
N LEU A 155 5.41 -3.88 -18.89
CA LEU A 155 5.43 -3.17 -20.18
C LEU A 155 5.08 -1.68 -20.06
N SER A 156 4.52 -1.25 -18.94
CA SER A 156 4.17 0.16 -18.74
C SER A 156 5.44 1.00 -18.54
N LYS A 157 5.53 2.15 -19.24
CA LYS A 157 6.60 3.13 -19.06
C LYS A 157 6.24 4.22 -18.03
N ASP A 158 5.04 4.16 -17.44
CA ASP A 158 4.61 5.15 -16.44
C ASP A 158 5.52 5.08 -15.19
N PRO A 159 6.25 6.15 -14.85
CA PRO A 159 7.08 6.22 -13.65
C PRO A 159 6.26 6.20 -12.35
N LEU A 160 4.98 6.57 -12.41
CA LEU A 160 4.06 6.63 -11.28
C LEU A 160 3.23 5.36 -11.10
N ARG A 161 3.49 4.31 -11.91
CA ARG A 161 2.74 3.06 -11.78
C ARG A 161 2.86 2.47 -10.36
N PRO A 162 1.74 2.03 -9.76
CA PRO A 162 1.74 1.55 -8.39
C PRO A 162 2.72 0.42 -8.09
N TRP A 163 2.95 -0.52 -9.03
CA TRP A 163 3.89 -1.63 -8.81
C TRP A 163 5.33 -1.16 -8.64
N ARG A 164 5.75 -0.18 -9.44
CA ARG A 164 7.09 0.42 -9.32
C ARG A 164 7.27 1.04 -7.94
N GLN A 165 6.29 1.84 -7.51
CA GLN A 165 6.31 2.48 -6.20
C GLN A 165 6.29 1.46 -5.06
N LEU A 166 5.51 0.38 -5.18
CA LEU A 166 5.45 -0.69 -4.20
C LEU A 166 6.83 -1.31 -3.96
N LEU A 167 7.54 -1.70 -5.03
CA LEU A 167 8.84 -2.35 -4.95
C LEU A 167 9.93 -1.41 -4.40
N ILE A 168 9.96 -0.15 -4.86
CA ILE A 168 10.93 0.85 -4.37
C ILE A 168 10.69 1.11 -2.88
N ASN A 169 9.45 1.39 -2.48
CA ASN A 169 9.13 1.68 -1.08
C ASN A 169 9.37 0.46 -0.17
N ALA A 170 9.10 -0.76 -0.65
CA ALA A 170 9.43 -1.98 0.07
C ALA A 170 10.95 -2.09 0.35
N ALA A 171 11.79 -1.76 -0.65
CA ALA A 171 13.24 -1.77 -0.49
C ALA A 171 13.73 -0.66 0.45
N ILE A 172 13.15 0.54 0.41
CA ILE A 172 13.45 1.64 1.34
C ILE A 172 13.11 1.25 2.78
N VAL A 173 11.89 0.77 3.01
CA VAL A 173 11.42 0.37 4.36
C VAL A 173 12.21 -0.81 4.90
N SER A 174 12.54 -1.79 4.06
CA SER A 174 13.39 -2.92 4.46
C SER A 174 14.81 -2.48 4.79
N THR A 175 15.34 -1.45 4.12
CA THR A 175 16.63 -0.84 4.52
C THR A 175 16.53 -0.16 5.88
N ARG A 176 15.43 0.56 6.14
CA ARG A 176 15.18 1.24 7.43
C ARG A 176 14.94 0.27 8.58
N SER A 177 14.43 -0.93 8.32
CA SER A 177 14.22 -1.95 9.36
C SER A 177 15.51 -2.57 9.88
N ARG A 178 16.61 -2.46 9.10
CA ARG A 178 17.92 -3.05 9.40
C ARG A 178 17.92 -4.58 9.56
N ASP A 179 16.82 -5.23 9.17
CA ASP A 179 16.73 -6.68 9.13
C ASP A 179 17.38 -7.20 7.85
N LEU A 180 18.52 -7.86 7.99
CA LEU A 180 19.33 -8.34 6.87
C LEU A 180 18.56 -9.27 5.93
N LYS A 181 17.67 -10.11 6.45
CA LYS A 181 16.89 -11.06 5.64
C LYS A 181 15.82 -10.32 4.84
N LYS A 182 15.16 -9.33 5.43
CA LYS A 182 14.16 -8.50 4.75
C LYS A 182 14.81 -7.60 3.70
N MET A 183 15.95 -6.99 4.01
CA MET A 183 16.76 -6.23 3.05
C MET A 183 17.11 -7.08 1.83
N ASP A 184 17.72 -8.26 2.03
CA ASP A 184 18.14 -9.13 0.94
C ASP A 184 16.98 -9.52 0.02
N ARG A 185 15.83 -9.87 0.61
CA ARG A 185 14.62 -10.24 -0.12
C ARG A 185 14.08 -9.08 -0.95
N ALA A 186 13.93 -7.91 -0.34
CA ALA A 186 13.42 -6.73 -1.04
C ALA A 186 14.37 -6.30 -2.18
N TYR A 187 15.68 -6.36 -1.96
CA TYR A 187 16.67 -6.07 -2.99
C TYR A 187 16.63 -7.07 -4.14
N LYS A 188 16.52 -8.38 -3.88
CA LYS A 188 16.37 -9.38 -4.94
C LYS A 188 15.16 -9.12 -5.83
N ARG A 189 14.03 -8.68 -5.25
CA ARG A 189 12.83 -8.30 -6.01
C ARG A 189 13.03 -7.03 -6.83
N LEU A 190 13.65 -6.00 -6.23
CA LEU A 190 13.99 -4.77 -6.93
C LEU A 190 14.89 -5.08 -8.15
N GLU A 191 15.92 -5.90 -7.96
CA GLU A 191 16.84 -6.33 -9.03
C GLU A 191 16.15 -7.12 -10.14
N ALA A 192 15.24 -8.02 -9.78
CA ALA A 192 14.53 -8.86 -10.75
C ALA A 192 13.52 -8.07 -11.58
N HIS A 193 12.83 -7.09 -10.98
CA HIS A 193 11.70 -6.42 -11.60
C HIS A 193 12.00 -4.99 -12.06
N LEU A 194 12.96 -4.29 -11.46
CA LEU A 194 13.31 -2.90 -11.76
C LEU A 194 14.84 -2.71 -11.89
N PRO A 195 15.51 -3.44 -12.80
CA PRO A 195 16.97 -3.37 -12.96
C PRO A 195 17.47 -1.96 -13.31
N SER A 196 16.68 -1.15 -14.02
CA SER A 196 17.02 0.24 -14.37
C SER A 196 17.06 1.19 -13.16
N GLU A 197 16.33 0.87 -12.10
CA GLU A 197 16.28 1.69 -10.87
C GLU A 197 17.43 1.35 -9.91
N CYS A 198 18.03 0.17 -10.08
CA CYS A 198 19.03 -0.38 -9.15
C CYS A 198 20.28 0.51 -8.97
N PRO A 199 20.89 1.11 -10.02
CA PRO A 199 22.09 1.93 -9.84
C PRO A 199 21.86 3.12 -8.90
N ALA A 200 20.81 3.91 -9.15
CA ALA A 200 20.48 5.07 -8.32
C ALA A 200 20.06 4.65 -6.90
N PHE A 201 19.24 3.60 -6.80
CA PHE A 201 18.79 3.08 -5.51
C PHE A 201 19.95 2.61 -4.63
N PHE A 202 20.85 1.75 -5.15
CA PHE A 202 21.94 1.21 -4.34
C PHE A 202 23.02 2.24 -4.02
N GLN A 203 23.20 3.27 -4.86
CA GLN A 203 24.07 4.40 -4.52
C GLN A 203 23.51 5.15 -3.29
N GLN A 204 22.21 5.44 -3.27
CA GLN A 204 21.57 6.09 -2.12
C GLN A 204 21.58 5.18 -0.88
N ALA A 205 21.27 3.89 -1.05
CA ALA A 205 21.28 2.94 0.04
C ALA A 205 22.70 2.80 0.65
N ALA A 206 23.74 2.82 -0.17
CA ALA A 206 25.14 2.77 0.29
C ALA A 206 25.49 3.97 1.18
N HIS A 207 25.06 5.17 0.81
CA HIS A 207 25.19 6.35 1.68
C HIS A 207 24.41 6.20 2.99
N GLN A 208 23.18 5.68 2.92
CA GLN A 208 22.33 5.50 4.09
C GLN A 208 22.93 4.50 5.10
N VAL A 209 23.40 3.34 4.65
CA VAL A 209 23.94 2.30 5.55
C VAL A 209 25.33 2.61 6.10
N ALA A 210 26.04 3.60 5.52
CA ALA A 210 27.30 4.10 6.06
C ALA A 210 27.11 4.83 7.41
N GLY A 211 25.88 5.24 7.73
CA GLY A 211 25.53 5.85 9.01
C GLY A 211 25.55 4.88 10.21
N LEU A 212 25.27 5.42 11.39
CA LEU A 212 25.26 4.66 12.64
C LEU A 212 24.07 3.68 12.71
N GLY A 213 24.31 2.53 13.36
CA GLY A 213 23.27 1.55 13.70
C GLY A 213 23.06 0.41 12.70
N PHE A 214 23.76 0.40 11.56
CA PHE A 214 23.80 -0.75 10.65
C PHE A 214 24.96 -1.70 10.98
N SER A 215 24.72 -3.01 10.87
CA SER A 215 25.75 -4.04 11.05
C SER A 215 26.77 -4.05 9.91
N VAL A 216 27.92 -4.70 10.13
CA VAL A 216 28.97 -4.83 9.10
C VAL A 216 28.45 -5.62 7.90
N GLU A 217 27.65 -6.65 8.15
CA GLU A 217 27.03 -7.50 7.13
C GLU A 217 26.05 -6.72 6.27
N ALA A 218 25.21 -5.87 6.89
CA ALA A 218 24.28 -5.02 6.15
C ALA A 218 25.01 -4.02 5.23
N ARG A 219 26.10 -3.42 5.73
CA ARG A 219 26.94 -2.51 4.93
C ARG A 219 27.59 -3.24 3.77
N ALA A 220 28.22 -4.39 4.03
CA ALA A 220 28.88 -5.20 3.00
C ALA A 220 27.89 -5.65 1.92
N MET A 221 26.68 -6.07 2.32
CA MET A 221 25.62 -6.48 1.42
C MET A 221 25.19 -5.37 0.45
N VAL A 222 24.97 -4.15 0.97
CA VAL A 222 24.57 -3.00 0.15
C VAL A 222 25.74 -2.54 -0.74
N GLN A 223 26.97 -2.52 -0.23
CA GLN A 223 28.14 -2.14 -1.01
C GLN A 223 28.41 -3.10 -2.18
N ALA A 224 28.29 -4.41 -1.95
CA ALA A 224 28.43 -5.39 -3.02
C ALA A 224 27.41 -5.17 -4.15
N ARG A 225 26.16 -4.84 -3.80
CA ARG A 225 25.11 -4.50 -4.78
C ARG A 225 25.36 -3.17 -5.48
N ASN A 226 25.80 -2.16 -4.75
CA ASN A 226 26.18 -0.87 -5.32
C ASN A 226 27.26 -1.05 -6.39
N VAL A 227 28.37 -1.72 -6.07
CA VAL A 227 29.45 -2.04 -7.02
C VAL A 227 28.91 -2.83 -8.23
N LYS A 228 28.10 -3.86 -8.01
CA LYS A 228 27.48 -4.66 -9.08
C LYS A 228 26.68 -3.80 -10.06
N TRP A 229 25.87 -2.88 -9.56
CA TRP A 229 24.91 -2.14 -10.40
C TRP A 229 25.49 -0.85 -10.99
N THR A 230 26.42 -0.17 -10.32
CA THR A 230 27.06 1.05 -10.86
C THR A 230 28.20 0.76 -11.82
N SER A 231 28.82 -0.42 -11.77
CA SER A 231 29.80 -0.84 -12.78
C SER A 231 29.13 -1.20 -14.11
N ARG A 232 27.93 -1.81 -14.05
CA ARG A 232 27.11 -2.15 -15.22
C ARG A 232 26.55 -0.94 -15.97
N SER A 233 26.32 0.18 -15.29
CA SER A 233 25.79 1.40 -15.93
C SER A 233 26.87 2.25 -16.62
N ARG A 234 28.16 1.88 -16.50
CA ARG A 234 29.29 2.58 -17.13
C ARG A 234 29.84 1.84 -18.36
N ALA A 235 29.32 0.64 -18.65
CA ALA A 235 29.62 -0.15 -19.84
C ALA A 235 28.51 0.02 -20.87
#